data_AF-A0A6U3QIP8-F1
#
_entry.id   AF-A0A6U3QIP8-F1
#
_cell.length_a   1.000
_cell.length_b   1.000
_cell.length_c   1.000
_cell.angle_alpha   90.00
_cell.angle_beta   90.00
_cell.angle_gamma   90.00
#
_symmetry.space_group_name_H-M   'P 1'
#
loop_
_entity.id
_entity.type
_entity.pdbx_description
1 polymer ?
#
loop_
_entity_poly.entity_id
_entity_poly.type
_entity_poly.pdbx_seq_one_letter_code
_entity_poly.pdbx_strand_id
1 'polypeptide(L)'
;MSLAAARFATSRAVRGRVATGGQRRSAQTIPRLGTEEEMKAEAVAQLRARIARQKEIESKTHKPMSEELDEMWKWVKISIMVAAPVSVLACIKDVLTIEHDHRKPGPEPDYMQIRTKPFPWECENCALFDLGCWKQCRAEKAAEAAGN
;
A
#
# COMPACT_ATOMS: atom_id res chain seq x y z
N MET A 1 12.58 -13.86 -64.50
CA MET A 1 13.18 -15.20 -64.73
C MET A 1 13.28 -15.85 -63.35
N SER A 2 12.30 -16.64 -62.93
CA SER A 2 12.30 -18.13 -63.00
C SER A 2 13.53 -18.70 -62.27
N LEU A 3 13.43 -19.48 -61.18
CA LEU A 3 12.60 -20.68 -61.00
C LEU A 3 12.27 -20.97 -59.52
N ALA A 4 11.07 -21.51 -59.34
CA ALA A 4 10.61 -22.25 -58.19
C ALA A 4 11.29 -23.64 -58.08
N ALA A 5 11.41 -24.17 -56.86
CA ALA A 5 11.30 -25.60 -56.62
C ALA A 5 10.94 -25.87 -55.15
N ALA A 6 9.69 -26.30 -54.96
CA ALA A 6 9.14 -26.82 -53.73
C ALA A 6 9.82 -28.14 -53.33
N ARG A 7 9.99 -28.37 -52.03
CA ARG A 7 10.03 -29.72 -51.46
C ARG A 7 9.01 -29.81 -50.34
N PHE A 8 7.91 -30.48 -50.69
CA PHE A 8 6.85 -30.92 -49.82
C PHE A 8 7.24 -32.21 -49.10
N ALA A 9 6.48 -32.53 -48.05
CA ALA A 9 6.38 -33.79 -47.31
C ALA A 9 7.41 -33.92 -46.15
N THR A 10 7.04 -34.22 -44.90
CA THR A 10 5.83 -34.87 -44.36
C THR A 10 5.60 -34.47 -42.91
N SER A 11 4.35 -34.15 -42.59
CA SER A 11 3.76 -34.22 -41.25
C SER A 11 3.85 -35.63 -40.67
N ARG A 12 4.48 -35.80 -39.50
CA ARG A 12 4.23 -36.96 -38.64
C ARG A 12 4.44 -36.62 -37.17
N ALA A 13 3.36 -36.83 -36.41
CA ALA A 13 3.29 -37.04 -34.97
C ALA A 13 3.49 -35.82 -34.02
N VAL A 14 2.53 -34.90 -34.05
CA VAL A 14 2.04 -34.31 -32.79
C VAL A 14 1.23 -35.39 -32.08
N ARG A 15 1.86 -36.15 -31.17
CA ARG A 15 1.12 -37.00 -30.22
C ARG A 15 1.92 -37.18 -28.94
N GLY A 16 1.42 -36.56 -27.88
CA GLY A 16 1.63 -37.01 -26.51
C GLY A 16 2.71 -36.29 -25.71
N ARG A 17 2.39 -35.11 -25.17
CA ARG A 17 2.66 -34.73 -23.77
C ARG A 17 2.09 -33.33 -23.49
N VAL A 18 0.76 -33.25 -23.47
CA VAL A 18 0.05 -32.20 -22.72
C VAL A 18 -0.61 -32.93 -21.56
N ALA A 19 0.13 -33.03 -20.45
CA ALA A 19 -0.41 -33.41 -19.15
C ALA A 19 0.50 -32.83 -18.06
N THR A 20 0.78 -31.53 -18.13
CA THR A 20 1.03 -30.70 -16.95
C THR A 20 -0.26 -29.98 -16.61
N GLY A 21 -1.36 -30.76 -16.54
CA GLY A 21 -2.61 -30.30 -15.97
C GLY A 21 -2.39 -30.03 -14.49
N GLY A 22 -2.82 -28.84 -14.05
CA GLY A 22 -2.58 -28.29 -12.72
C GLY A 22 -2.59 -29.35 -11.63
N GLN A 23 -1.45 -29.45 -10.94
CA GLN A 23 -1.29 -30.23 -9.73
C GLN A 23 -2.29 -29.65 -8.70
N ARG A 24 -3.48 -30.23 -8.65
CA ARG A 24 -4.48 -29.92 -7.63
C ARG A 24 -3.75 -30.04 -6.29
N ARG A 25 -3.86 -28.98 -5.48
CA ARG A 25 -3.34 -28.90 -4.10
C ARG A 25 -4.09 -29.86 -3.16
N SER A 26 -4.38 -31.08 -3.57
CA SER A 26 -4.87 -32.10 -2.65
C SER A 26 -3.66 -32.63 -1.88
N ALA A 27 -3.41 -32.05 -0.71
CA ALA A 27 -2.43 -32.53 0.28
C ALA A 27 -2.84 -33.87 0.94
N GLN A 28 -3.69 -34.66 0.28
CA GLN A 28 -4.07 -36.01 0.64
C GLN A 28 -3.83 -36.90 -0.57
N THR A 29 -2.62 -37.43 -0.63
CA THR A 29 -2.30 -38.64 -1.38
C THR A 29 -2.95 -39.80 -0.63
N ILE A 30 -4.04 -40.34 -1.17
CA ILE A 30 -4.71 -41.52 -0.61
C ILE A 30 -3.74 -42.70 -0.76
N PRO A 31 -3.33 -43.38 0.33
CA PRO A 31 -2.49 -44.57 0.24
C PRO A 31 -3.14 -45.62 -0.66
N ARG A 32 -2.37 -46.30 -1.50
CA ARG A 32 -2.95 -47.38 -2.31
C ARG A 32 -3.38 -48.53 -1.40
N LEU A 33 -4.50 -49.18 -1.73
CA LEU A 33 -5.10 -50.28 -0.95
C LEU A 33 -4.30 -51.60 -1.09
N GLY A 34 -3.01 -51.57 -0.74
CA GLY A 34 -2.13 -52.75 -0.65
C GLY A 34 -2.21 -53.42 0.72
N THR A 35 -1.18 -54.21 1.06
CA THR A 35 -1.05 -54.79 2.40
C THR A 35 -0.77 -53.70 3.45
N GLU A 36 -1.08 -53.97 4.73
CA GLU A 36 -0.94 -52.98 5.82
C GLU A 36 0.48 -52.39 5.91
N GLU A 37 1.50 -53.23 5.71
CA GLU A 37 2.89 -52.83 5.77
C GLU A 37 3.31 -51.93 4.58
N GLU A 38 2.78 -52.18 3.39
CA GLU A 38 3.00 -51.33 2.22
C GLU A 38 2.36 -49.94 2.41
N MET A 39 1.16 -49.90 3.00
CA MET A 39 0.48 -48.64 3.32
C MET A 39 1.26 -47.81 4.34
N LYS A 40 1.78 -48.44 5.41
CA LYS A 40 2.61 -47.78 6.41
C LYS A 40 3.91 -47.24 5.80
N ALA A 41 4.58 -48.03 4.96
CA ALA A 41 5.81 -47.62 4.30
C ALA A 41 5.59 -46.40 3.37
N GLU A 42 4.50 -46.40 2.59
CA GLU A 42 4.15 -45.27 1.74
C GLU A 42 3.79 -44.02 2.57
N ALA A 43 3.00 -44.16 3.63
CA ALA A 43 2.65 -43.06 4.52
C ALA A 43 3.90 -42.42 5.16
N VAL A 44 4.85 -43.25 5.64
CA VAL A 44 6.12 -42.77 6.19
C VAL A 44 6.96 -42.04 5.13
N ALA A 45 7.01 -42.55 3.90
CA ALA A 45 7.72 -41.88 2.80
C ALA A 45 7.11 -40.51 2.47
N GLN A 46 5.78 -40.41 2.44
CA GLN A 46 5.06 -39.16 2.21
C GLN A 46 5.30 -38.14 3.35
N LEU A 47 5.29 -38.59 4.60
CA LEU A 47 5.58 -37.74 5.76
C LEU A 47 7.01 -37.19 5.70
N ARG A 48 8.00 -38.03 5.37
CA ARG A 48 9.40 -37.61 5.19
C ARG A 48 9.54 -36.58 4.07
N ALA A 49 8.86 -36.77 2.95
CA ALA A 49 8.87 -35.81 1.84
C ALA A 49 8.28 -34.45 2.24
N ARG A 50 7.21 -34.43 3.04
CA ARG A 50 6.61 -33.19 3.57
C ARG A 50 7.55 -32.48 4.53
N ILE A 51 8.16 -33.21 5.46
CA ILE A 51 9.13 -32.65 6.41
C ILE A 51 10.33 -32.06 5.67
N ALA A 52 10.86 -32.76 4.66
CA ALA A 52 11.94 -32.25 3.83
C ALA A 52 11.54 -30.94 3.12
N ARG A 53 10.31 -30.87 2.58
CA ARG A 53 9.79 -29.67 1.95
C ARG A 53 9.59 -28.52 2.95
N GLN A 54 9.09 -28.81 4.15
CA GLN A 54 8.95 -27.81 5.21
C GLN A 54 10.30 -27.24 5.62
N LYS A 55 11.32 -28.09 5.81
CA LYS A 55 12.69 -27.65 6.11
C LYS A 55 13.29 -26.80 5.00
N GLU A 56 13.03 -27.13 3.74
CA GLU A 56 13.47 -26.32 2.59
C GLU A 56 12.78 -24.94 2.56
N ILE A 57 11.51 -24.86 2.95
CA ILE A 57 10.77 -23.59 3.03
C ILE A 57 11.28 -22.77 4.21
N GLU A 58 11.44 -23.39 5.38
CA GLU A 58 11.97 -22.77 6.59
C GLU A 58 13.36 -22.18 6.36
N SER A 59 14.27 -22.96 5.74
CA SER A 59 15.62 -22.51 5.43
C SER A 59 15.69 -21.36 4.41
N LYS A 60 14.65 -21.19 3.58
CA LYS A 60 14.55 -20.09 2.61
C LYS A 60 13.87 -18.85 3.17
N THR A 61 13.07 -19.02 4.23
CA THR A 61 12.23 -17.96 4.78
C THR A 61 12.93 -17.22 5.92
N HIS A 62 13.71 -17.93 6.75
CA HIS A 62 14.43 -17.32 7.85
C HIS A 62 15.87 -17.01 7.46
N LYS A 63 16.13 -15.73 7.19
CA LYS A 63 17.50 -15.20 7.17
C LYS A 63 18.04 -15.18 8.61
N PRO A 64 19.35 -15.31 8.82
CA PRO A 64 19.91 -15.12 10.15
C PRO A 64 19.56 -13.71 10.65
N MET A 65 19.24 -13.58 11.95
CA MET A 65 18.82 -12.33 12.60
C MET A 65 19.76 -11.14 12.29
N SER A 66 21.05 -11.41 12.08
CA SER A 66 22.04 -10.39 11.69
C SER A 66 21.71 -9.73 10.34
N GLU A 67 21.24 -10.49 9.36
CA GLU A 67 20.87 -9.96 8.04
C GLU A 67 19.60 -9.10 8.10
N GLU A 68 18.64 -9.47 8.96
CA GLU A 68 17.42 -8.66 9.17
C GLU A 68 17.75 -7.31 9.83
N LEU A 69 18.68 -7.29 10.79
CA LEU A 69 19.17 -6.05 11.41
C LEU A 69 19.89 -5.16 10.40
N ASP A 70 20.69 -5.74 9.50
CA ASP A 70 21.35 -5.00 8.43
C ASP A 70 20.34 -4.40 7.44
N GLU A 71 19.28 -5.14 7.10
CA GLU A 71 18.19 -4.64 6.27
C GLU A 71 17.42 -3.50 6.94
N MET A 72 17.13 -3.61 8.25
CA MET A 72 16.52 -2.54 9.02
C MET A 72 17.40 -1.28 9.01
N TRP A 73 18.70 -1.42 9.27
CA TRP A 73 19.64 -0.29 9.31
C TRP A 73 19.80 0.38 7.94
N LYS A 74 19.67 -0.34 6.83
CA LYS A 74 19.63 0.26 5.49
C LYS A 74 18.43 1.21 5.38
N TRP A 75 17.25 0.79 5.81
CA TRP A 75 16.05 1.65 5.77
C TRP A 75 16.15 2.85 6.69
N VAL A 76 16.71 2.69 7.90
CA VAL A 76 16.98 3.82 8.81
C VAL A 76 17.90 4.84 8.15
N LYS A 77 18.99 4.38 7.50
CA LYS A 77 19.91 5.26 6.78
C LYS A 77 19.22 5.96 5.61
N ILE A 78 18.38 5.28 4.83
CA ILE A 78 17.63 5.90 3.73
C ILE A 78 16.70 7.00 4.27
N SER A 79 15.96 6.72 5.34
CA SER A 79 15.07 7.70 5.96
C SER A 79 15.80 8.96 6.42
N ILE A 80 16.97 8.80 7.06
CA ILE A 80 17.75 9.94 7.58
C ILE A 80 18.50 10.66 6.46
N MET A 81 19.13 9.94 5.54
CA MET A 81 20.04 10.52 4.54
C MET A 81 19.32 11.00 3.28
N VAL A 82 18.11 10.50 3.01
CA VAL A 82 17.35 10.85 1.81
C VAL A 82 16.02 11.50 2.18
N ALA A 83 15.18 10.81 2.96
CA ALA A 83 13.82 11.31 3.20
C ALA A 83 13.82 12.60 4.05
N ALA A 84 14.63 12.65 5.12
CA ALA A 84 14.73 13.83 5.98
C ALA A 84 15.21 15.09 5.22
N PRO A 85 16.34 15.09 4.48
CA PRO A 85 16.77 16.29 3.77
C PRO A 85 15.78 16.71 2.67
N VAL A 86 15.18 15.76 1.95
CA VAL A 86 14.14 16.10 0.96
C VAL A 86 12.96 16.78 1.62
N SER A 87 12.50 16.28 2.77
CA SER A 87 11.39 16.87 3.52
C SER A 87 11.74 18.28 4.02
N VAL A 88 12.95 18.47 4.57
CA VAL A 88 13.42 19.78 5.02
C VAL A 88 13.52 20.77 3.86
N LEU A 89 14.10 20.37 2.73
CA LEU A 89 14.20 21.22 1.54
C LEU A 89 12.83 21.56 0.97
N ALA A 90 11.89 20.61 0.97
CA ALA A 90 10.51 20.86 0.56
C ALA A 90 9.83 21.90 1.47
N CYS A 91 9.96 21.76 2.79
CA CYS A 91 9.44 22.73 3.75
C CYS A 91 10.09 24.12 3.56
N ILE A 92 11.40 24.19 3.36
CA ILE A 92 12.11 25.46 3.11
C ILE A 92 11.58 26.10 1.82
N LYS A 93 11.48 25.32 0.75
CA LYS A 93 10.90 25.80 -0.51
C LYS A 93 9.50 26.34 -0.28
N ASP A 94 8.65 25.65 0.47
CA ASP A 94 7.28 26.08 0.70
C ASP A 94 7.22 27.38 1.52
N VAL A 95 8.02 27.50 2.58
CA VAL A 95 8.14 28.73 3.37
C VAL A 95 8.62 29.92 2.54
N LEU A 96 9.54 29.70 1.58
CA LEU A 96 10.12 30.79 0.79
C LEU A 96 9.32 31.15 -0.46
N THR A 97 8.53 30.23 -1.01
CA THR A 97 7.92 30.39 -2.34
C THR A 97 6.40 30.36 -2.34
N ILE A 98 5.76 29.82 -1.29
CA ILE A 98 4.31 29.85 -1.19
C ILE A 98 3.92 31.19 -0.55
N GLU A 99 3.71 32.18 -1.40
CA GLU A 99 2.96 33.37 -1.04
C GLU A 99 1.47 33.00 -1.11
N HIS A 100 0.82 32.83 0.03
CA HIS A 100 -0.61 32.57 0.08
C HIS A 100 -1.33 33.86 -0.29
N ASP A 101 -1.96 33.91 -1.47
CA ASP A 101 -2.88 34.99 -1.83
C ASP A 101 -3.96 35.08 -0.75
N HIS A 102 -3.80 36.05 0.15
CA HIS A 102 -4.83 36.37 1.10
C HIS A 102 -6.04 36.83 0.31
N ARG A 103 -7.21 36.34 0.72
CA ARG A 103 -8.48 36.84 0.20
C ARG A 103 -8.44 38.38 0.22
N LYS A 104 -8.64 38.98 -0.95
CA LYS A 104 -8.62 40.45 -1.08
C LYS A 104 -9.65 41.06 -0.10
N PRO A 105 -9.28 42.12 0.63
CA PRO A 105 -10.22 42.79 1.52
C PRO A 105 -11.35 43.43 0.70
N GLY A 106 -12.60 43.18 1.08
CA GLY A 106 -13.78 43.73 0.43
C GLY A 106 -15.05 42.99 0.83
N PRO A 107 -16.25 43.57 0.56
CA PRO A 107 -17.50 42.88 0.78
C PRO A 107 -17.55 41.62 -0.10
N GLU A 108 -17.91 40.50 0.52
CA GLU A 108 -18.09 39.26 -0.20
C GLU A 108 -19.37 39.31 -1.03
N PRO A 109 -19.41 38.68 -2.21
CA PRO A 109 -20.68 38.47 -2.90
C PRO A 109 -21.67 37.72 -2.00
N ASP A 110 -22.96 38.07 -2.06
CA ASP A 110 -24.03 37.55 -1.18
C ASP A 110 -24.07 36.01 -1.12
N TYR A 111 -23.69 35.32 -2.21
CA TYR A 111 -23.66 33.86 -2.28
C TYR A 111 -22.50 33.21 -1.52
N MET A 112 -21.49 33.97 -1.09
CA MET A 112 -20.34 33.43 -0.34
C MET A 112 -20.60 33.40 1.18
N GLN A 113 -21.57 34.18 1.65
CA GLN A 113 -21.98 34.24 3.06
C GLN A 113 -23.41 33.72 3.26
N ILE A 114 -23.76 32.63 2.58
CA ILE A 114 -25.09 32.03 2.72
C ILE A 114 -25.24 31.43 4.12
N ARG A 115 -26.23 31.94 4.86
CA ARG A 115 -26.54 31.50 6.22
C ARG A 115 -28.04 31.34 6.38
N THR A 116 -28.50 30.11 6.58
CA THR A 116 -29.91 29.80 6.90
C THR A 116 -30.13 29.53 8.39
N LYS A 117 -29.06 29.22 9.12
CA LYS A 117 -29.07 28.95 10.57
C LYS A 117 -27.78 29.47 11.20
N PRO A 118 -27.81 30.00 12.45
CA PRO A 118 -26.60 30.32 13.20
C PRO A 118 -25.73 29.08 13.45
N PHE A 119 -24.42 29.31 13.60
CA PHE A 119 -23.50 28.24 13.95
C PHE A 119 -23.66 27.87 15.43
N PRO A 120 -23.39 26.61 15.83
CA PRO A 120 -23.62 26.13 17.19
C PRO A 120 -22.51 26.53 18.19
N TRP A 121 -21.77 27.60 17.92
CA TRP A 121 -20.72 28.11 18.80
C TRP A 121 -20.97 29.58 19.15
N GLU A 122 -20.23 30.09 20.13
CA GLU A 122 -20.45 31.41 20.73
C GLU A 122 -20.53 32.56 19.70
N CYS A 123 -19.68 32.52 18.67
CA CYS A 123 -19.69 33.47 17.56
C CYS A 123 -20.51 32.94 16.40
N GLU A 124 -21.83 33.06 16.50
CA GLU A 124 -22.82 32.42 15.60
C GLU A 124 -22.65 32.72 14.11
N ASN A 125 -21.96 33.81 13.75
CA ASN A 125 -21.74 34.25 12.38
C ASN A 125 -20.34 33.95 11.82
N CYS A 126 -19.39 33.48 12.64
CA CYS A 126 -18.02 33.21 12.20
C CYS A 126 -17.82 31.75 11.84
N ALA A 127 -17.26 31.40 10.69
CA ALA A 127 -16.91 30.01 10.36
C ALA A 127 -15.83 29.43 11.30
N LEU A 128 -15.75 28.10 11.44
CA LEU A 128 -14.85 27.44 12.40
C LEU A 128 -13.38 27.85 12.25
N PHE A 129 -12.89 28.01 11.02
CA PHE A 129 -11.50 28.37 10.72
C PHE A 129 -11.32 29.84 10.31
N ASP A 130 -12.36 30.68 10.43
CA ASP A 130 -12.25 32.11 10.16
C ASP A 130 -11.71 32.84 11.40
N LEU A 131 -10.41 32.69 11.63
CA LEU A 131 -9.73 33.28 12.79
C LEU A 131 -9.85 34.81 12.82
N GLY A 132 -10.06 35.47 11.68
CA GLY A 132 -10.29 36.90 11.59
C GLY A 132 -11.64 37.28 12.21
N CYS A 133 -12.71 36.64 11.77
CA CYS A 133 -14.05 36.83 12.32
C CYS A 133 -14.10 36.50 13.81
N TRP A 134 -13.47 35.39 14.24
CA TRP A 134 -13.43 35.01 15.65
C TRP A 134 -12.78 36.07 16.55
N LYS A 135 -11.69 36.71 16.09
CA LYS A 135 -11.04 37.79 16.83
C LYS A 135 -11.96 39.02 16.96
N GLN A 136 -12.66 39.38 15.89
CA GLN A 136 -13.59 40.52 15.87
C GLN A 136 -14.78 40.27 16.82
N CYS A 137 -15.48 39.15 16.65
CA CYS A 137 -16.61 38.78 17.50
C CYS A 137 -16.24 38.74 19.00
N ARG A 138 -15.07 38.19 19.36
CA ARG A 138 -14.63 38.16 20.76
C ARG A 138 -14.27 39.54 21.29
N ALA A 139 -13.69 40.41 20.47
CA ALA A 139 -13.40 41.79 20.85
C ALA A 139 -14.69 42.59 21.07
N GLU A 140 -15.68 42.41 20.20
CA GLU A 140 -17.01 43.03 20.32
C GLU A 140 -17.71 42.58 21.60
N LYS A 141 -17.79 41.27 21.86
CA LYS A 141 -18.36 40.74 23.11
C LYS A 141 -17.65 41.25 24.36
N ALA A 142 -16.31 41.37 24.31
CA ALA A 142 -15.54 41.92 25.42
C ALA A 142 -15.82 43.41 25.65
N ALA A 143 -15.99 44.18 24.56
CA ALA A 143 -16.35 45.60 24.64
C ALA A 143 -17.78 45.80 25.17
N GLU A 144 -18.74 44.98 24.72
CA GLU A 144 -20.11 44.96 25.24
C GLU A 144 -20.15 44.59 26.73
N ALA A 145 -19.28 43.68 27.18
CA ALA A 145 -19.17 43.31 28.58
C ALA A 145 -18.48 44.37 29.45
N ALA A 146 -17.64 45.24 28.87
CA ALA A 146 -16.93 46.30 29.59
C ALA A 146 -17.64 47.65 29.57
N GLY A 147 -18.55 47.87 28.62
CA GLY A 147 -19.38 49.07 28.50
C GLY A 147 -20.71 49.01 29.25
N ASN A 148 -21.06 47.84 29.80
CA ASN A 148 -22.18 47.63 30.73
C ASN A 148 -21.67 47.50 32.17
#